data_AF-A0A8J1U2Q8-F1
#
_entry.id   AF-A0A8J1U2Q8-F1
#
_cell.length_a   1.000
_cell.length_b   1.000
_cell.length_c   1.000
_cell.angle_alpha   90.00
_cell.angle_beta   90.00
_cell.angle_gamma   90.00
#
_symmetry.space_group_name_H-M   'P 1'
#
loop_
_entity.id
_entity.type
_entity.pdbx_description
1 polymer ?
#
loop_
_entity_poly.entity_id
_entity_poly.type
_entity_poly.pdbx_seq_one_letter_code
_entity_poly.pdbx_strand_id
1 'polypeptide(L)'
;KVYNRRHEDYKQGGKAKVNLMYQVRLGIFYEEQHEVVIEQLMAIFCKTNFTLLDYILKVLLPEMLVKIYMDVKHSTHDEAEQFMEDALENSQDFMLIDKTV
;
A
#
# COMPACT_ATOMS: atom_id res chain seq x y z
N LYS A 1 -4.49 -5.19 21.30
CA LYS A 1 -4.58 -4.74 19.89
C LYS A 1 -3.17 -4.43 19.42
N VAL A 2 -2.78 -4.91 18.24
CA VAL A 2 -1.51 -4.52 17.61
C VAL A 2 -1.70 -3.13 17.01
N TYR A 3 -0.75 -2.22 17.27
CA TYR A 3 -0.80 -0.86 16.71
C TYR A 3 -0.49 -0.90 15.21
N ASN A 4 -1.22 -0.10 14.44
CA ASN A 4 -0.96 0.09 13.02
C ASN A 4 -1.23 1.56 12.65
N ARG A 5 -0.23 2.26 12.13
CA ARG A 5 -0.31 3.70 11.84
C ARG A 5 -1.44 4.03 10.88
N ARG A 6 -1.53 3.30 9.75
CA ARG A 6 -2.57 3.54 8.72
C ARG A 6 -3.98 3.32 9.25
N HIS A 7 -4.17 2.33 10.11
CA HIS A 7 -5.44 2.09 10.78
C HIS A 7 -5.85 3.26 11.68
N GLU A 8 -4.93 3.76 12.51
CA GLU A 8 -5.22 4.88 13.41
C GLU A 8 -5.48 6.17 12.64
N ASP A 9 -4.70 6.46 11.58
CA ASP A 9 -4.92 7.62 10.70
C ASP A 9 -6.29 7.55 9.98
N TYR A 10 -6.68 6.35 9.55
CA TYR A 10 -7.99 6.14 8.92
C TYR A 10 -9.14 6.42 9.91
N LYS A 11 -8.99 5.94 11.15
CA LYS A 11 -9.98 6.15 12.22
C LYS A 11 -10.04 7.59 12.70
N GLN A 12 -8.90 8.28 12.73
CA GLN A 12 -8.83 9.71 13.05
C GLN A 12 -9.61 10.53 12.01
N GLY A 13 -9.67 10.09 10.76
CA GLY A 13 -10.44 10.75 9.72
C GLY A 13 -9.80 12.06 9.25
N GLY A 14 -10.61 12.95 8.67
CA GLY A 14 -10.19 14.28 8.24
C GLY A 14 -8.93 14.28 7.37
N LYS A 15 -7.99 15.17 7.69
CA LYS A 15 -6.72 15.31 6.96
C LYS A 15 -5.85 14.06 7.04
N ALA A 16 -5.84 13.34 8.17
CA ALA A 16 -5.05 12.13 8.33
C ALA A 16 -5.50 11.04 7.34
N LYS A 17 -6.82 10.80 7.26
CA LYS A 17 -7.40 9.85 6.31
C LYS A 17 -7.18 10.25 4.84
N VAL A 18 -7.24 11.55 4.52
CA VAL A 18 -6.94 12.03 3.15
C VAL A 18 -5.47 11.79 2.82
N ASN A 19 -4.55 12.04 3.76
CA ASN A 19 -3.13 11.85 3.56
C ASN A 19 -2.75 10.40 3.24
N LEU A 20 -3.51 9.41 3.74
CA LEU A 20 -3.28 8.00 3.43
C LEU A 20 -3.27 7.72 1.93
N MET A 21 -4.10 8.41 1.15
CA MET A 21 -4.15 8.23 -0.31
C MET A 21 -2.82 8.59 -0.99
N TYR A 22 -2.09 9.53 -0.41
CA TYR A 22 -0.76 9.93 -0.89
C TYR A 22 0.37 9.10 -0.30
N GLN A 23 0.09 8.24 0.69
CA GLN A 23 1.06 7.33 1.33
C GLN A 23 0.94 5.89 0.81
N VAL A 24 0.00 5.61 -0.11
CA VAL A 24 -0.07 4.33 -0.79
C VAL A 24 1.10 4.25 -1.77
N ARG A 25 2.10 3.44 -1.42
CA ARG A 25 3.39 3.29 -2.09
C ARG A 25 3.50 1.83 -2.54
N LEU A 26 3.11 1.55 -3.78
CA LEU A 26 2.92 0.19 -4.28
C LEU A 26 4.05 -0.29 -5.22
N GLY A 27 5.03 0.57 -5.54
CA GLY A 27 5.80 0.49 -6.79
C GLY A 27 6.73 -0.69 -7.01
N ILE A 28 7.00 -1.53 -6.01
CA ILE A 28 7.81 -2.75 -6.21
C ILE A 28 7.00 -3.90 -6.79
N PHE A 29 5.67 -3.79 -6.72
CA PHE A 29 4.74 -4.78 -7.24
C PHE A 29 4.12 -4.25 -8.54
N TYR A 30 3.86 -5.18 -9.45
CA TYR A 30 3.16 -4.89 -10.69
C TYR A 30 1.68 -4.59 -10.42
N GLU A 31 1.04 -3.85 -11.32
CA GLU A 31 -0.38 -3.49 -11.20
C GLU A 31 -1.26 -4.74 -11.09
N GLU A 32 -0.97 -5.79 -11.86
CA GLU A 32 -1.67 -7.06 -11.82
C GLU A 32 -1.55 -7.74 -10.44
N GLN A 33 -0.43 -7.54 -9.74
CA GLN A 33 -0.26 -8.05 -8.38
C GLN A 33 -1.12 -7.27 -7.37
N HIS A 34 -1.27 -5.96 -7.57
CA HIS A 34 -2.20 -5.17 -6.76
C HIS A 34 -3.63 -5.61 -6.98
N GLU A 35 -4.04 -5.80 -8.23
CA GLU A 35 -5.39 -6.24 -8.59
C GLU A 35 -5.72 -7.58 -7.92
N VAL A 36 -4.83 -8.57 -8.01
CA VAL A 36 -5.00 -9.87 -7.34
C VAL A 36 -5.20 -9.70 -5.84
N VAL A 37 -4.40 -8.85 -5.17
CA VAL A 37 -4.56 -8.62 -3.73
C VAL A 37 -5.87 -7.88 -3.42
N ILE A 38 -6.25 -6.88 -4.21
CA ILE A 38 -7.50 -6.13 -4.05
C ILE A 38 -8.70 -7.06 -4.22
N GLU A 39 -8.73 -7.88 -5.26
CA GLU A 39 -9.80 -8.84 -5.52
C GLU A 39 -10.01 -9.78 -4.34
N GLN A 40 -8.91 -10.30 -3.79
CA GLN A 40 -8.95 -11.20 -2.64
C GLN A 40 -9.43 -10.47 -1.37
N LEU A 41 -8.97 -9.24 -1.13
CA LEU A 41 -9.44 -8.42 -0.01
C LEU A 41 -10.93 -8.10 -0.16
N MET A 42 -11.40 -7.77 -1.36
CA MET A 42 -12.81 -7.51 -1.64
C MET A 42 -13.65 -8.79 -1.48
N ALA A 43 -13.16 -9.94 -1.91
CA ALA A 43 -13.84 -11.23 -1.72
C ALA A 43 -13.98 -11.59 -0.22
N ILE A 44 -13.08 -11.14 0.64
CA ILE A 44 -13.15 -11.35 2.09
C ILE A 44 -14.06 -10.32 2.77
N PHE A 45 -13.87 -9.04 2.48
CA PHE A 45 -14.45 -7.93 3.25
C PHE A 45 -15.65 -7.25 2.60
N CYS A 46 -15.81 -7.36 1.28
CA CYS A 46 -16.86 -6.69 0.49
C CYS A 46 -17.85 -7.69 -0.15
N LYS A 47 -18.11 -8.84 0.50
CA LYS A 47 -18.98 -9.90 -0.05
C LYS A 47 -20.39 -9.44 -0.41
N THR A 48 -20.94 -8.51 0.36
CA THR A 48 -22.35 -8.07 0.23
C THR A 48 -22.47 -6.61 -0.21
N ASN A 49 -21.48 -5.78 0.10
CA ASN A 49 -21.43 -4.37 -0.30
C ASN A 49 -19.99 -3.85 -0.29
N PHE A 50 -19.78 -2.67 -0.89
CA PHE A 50 -18.46 -2.05 -1.03
C PHE A 50 -18.14 -1.02 0.07
N THR A 51 -18.82 -1.07 1.22
CA THR A 51 -18.65 -0.06 2.29
C THR A 51 -17.21 -0.01 2.83
N LEU A 52 -16.47 -1.12 2.75
CA LEU A 52 -15.08 -1.20 3.19
C LEU A 52 -14.06 -0.94 2.06
N LEU A 53 -14.49 -0.62 0.84
CA LEU A 53 -13.57 -0.43 -0.29
C LEU A 53 -12.54 0.68 -0.03
N ASP A 54 -12.98 1.82 0.51
CA ASP A 54 -12.08 2.92 0.86
C ASP A 54 -11.05 2.52 1.93
N TYR A 55 -11.44 1.67 2.88
CA TYR A 55 -10.54 1.11 3.89
C TYR A 55 -9.56 0.09 3.28
N ILE A 56 -10.03 -0.74 2.34
CA ILE A 56 -9.19 -1.67 1.61
C ILE A 56 -8.07 -0.92 0.90
N LEU A 57 -8.43 0.09 0.10
CA LEU A 57 -7.47 0.81 -0.73
C LEU A 57 -6.46 1.64 0.11
N LYS A 58 -6.91 2.26 1.20
CA LYS A 58 -6.06 3.15 2.02
C LYS A 58 -5.29 2.44 3.12
N VAL A 59 -5.73 1.25 3.55
CA VAL A 59 -5.16 0.55 4.70
C VAL A 59 -4.81 -0.90 4.35
N LEU A 60 -5.77 -1.74 3.99
CA LEU A 60 -5.49 -3.17 3.89
C LEU A 60 -4.57 -3.54 2.74
N LEU A 61 -4.75 -2.93 1.57
CA LEU A 61 -3.90 -3.16 0.40
C LEU A 61 -2.43 -2.83 0.69
N PRO A 62 -2.07 -1.59 1.10
CA PRO A 62 -0.67 -1.27 1.38
C PRO A 62 -0.09 -2.15 2.50
N GLU A 63 -0.83 -2.41 3.59
CA GLU A 63 -0.35 -3.28 4.67
C GLU A 63 -0.18 -4.74 4.23
N MET A 64 -1.04 -5.25 3.35
CA MET A 64 -0.93 -6.62 2.84
C MET A 64 0.31 -6.76 1.96
N LEU A 65 0.60 -5.78 1.12
CA LEU A 65 1.80 -5.78 0.27
C LEU A 65 3.08 -5.67 1.11
N VAL A 66 3.07 -4.83 2.17
CA VAL A 66 4.13 -4.80 3.17
C VAL A 66 4.32 -6.18 3.77
N LYS A 67 3.23 -6.82 4.19
CA LYS A 67 3.29 -8.14 4.82
C LYS A 67 3.82 -9.22 3.86
N ILE A 68 3.40 -9.22 2.60
CA ILE A 68 3.90 -10.13 1.57
C ILE A 68 5.41 -9.93 1.40
N TYR A 69 5.89 -8.68 1.34
CA TYR A 69 7.33 -8.40 1.22
C TYR A 69 8.10 -8.90 2.44
N MET A 70 7.62 -8.60 3.65
CA MET A 70 8.21 -9.10 4.90
C MET A 70 8.35 -10.62 4.91
N ASP A 71 7.31 -11.33 4.45
CA ASP A 71 7.30 -12.79 4.45
C ASP A 71 8.27 -13.38 3.41
N VAL A 72 8.43 -12.73 2.25
CA VAL A 72 9.36 -13.16 1.18
C VAL A 72 10.82 -12.83 1.50
N LYS A 73 11.08 -11.67 2.11
CA LYS A 73 12.43 -11.15 2.37
C LYS A 73 12.90 -11.36 3.80
N HIS A 74 12.04 -11.90 4.67
CA HIS A 74 12.29 -12.06 6.10
C HIS A 74 12.71 -10.74 6.78
N SER A 75 12.06 -9.64 6.40
CA SER A 75 12.33 -8.31 6.94
C SER A 75 11.33 -7.91 8.02
N THR A 76 11.67 -6.89 8.78
CA THR A 76 10.73 -6.18 9.66
C THR A 76 9.75 -5.32 8.84
N HIS A 77 8.72 -4.82 9.51
CA HIS A 77 7.73 -3.92 8.89
C HIS A 77 8.37 -2.60 8.48
N ASP A 78 9.16 -1.98 9.36
CA ASP A 78 9.86 -0.72 9.08
C ASP A 78 10.84 -0.85 7.90
N GLU A 79 11.63 -1.94 7.85
CA GLU A 79 12.54 -2.21 6.72
C GLU A 79 11.78 -2.41 5.40
N ALA A 80 10.64 -3.10 5.45
CA ALA A 80 9.80 -3.32 4.28
C ALA A 80 9.19 -2.00 3.77
N GLU A 81 8.65 -1.17 4.67
CA GLU A 81 8.13 0.16 4.34
C GLU A 81 9.19 1.04 3.72
N GLN A 82 10.36 1.16 4.38
CA GLN A 82 11.44 2.00 3.88
C GLN A 82 11.90 1.55 2.49
N PHE A 83 12.06 0.23 2.28
CA PHE A 83 12.44 -0.28 0.97
C PHE A 83 11.41 0.05 -0.12
N MET A 84 10.11 -0.06 0.19
CA MET A 84 9.05 0.27 -0.76
C MET A 84 8.99 1.78 -1.05
N GLU A 85 9.35 2.62 -0.10
CA GLU A 85 9.51 4.06 -0.31
C GLU A 85 10.69 4.35 -1.24
N ASP A 86 11.87 3.79 -0.94
CA ASP A 86 13.10 4.01 -1.71
C ASP A 86 12.97 3.52 -3.16
N ALA A 87 12.31 2.38 -3.38
CA ALA A 87 12.14 1.82 -4.72
C ALA A 87 11.28 2.69 -5.65
N LEU A 88 10.34 3.45 -5.08
CA LEU A 88 9.53 4.39 -5.85
C LEU A 88 10.30 5.64 -6.25
N GLU A 89 11.15 6.16 -5.36
CA GLU A 89 12.03 7.31 -5.66
C GLU A 89 13.01 6.98 -6.78
N ASN A 90 13.65 5.80 -6.71
CA ASN A 90 14.58 5.34 -7.73
C ASN A 90 13.91 5.05 -9.09
N SER A 91 12.64 4.63 -9.09
CA SER A 91 11.88 4.40 -10.33
C SER A 91 11.47 5.72 -11.02
N GLN A 92 11.29 6.81 -10.25
CA GLN A 92 10.99 8.14 -10.79
C GLN A 92 12.23 8.79 -11.42
N ASP A 93 13.42 8.54 -10.87
CA ASP A 93 14.68 9.01 -11.47
C ASP A 93 14.95 8.37 -12.84
N PHE A 94 14.62 7.09 -13.03
CA PHE A 94 14.75 6.43 -14.34
C PHE A 94 13.82 7.05 -15.42
N MET A 95 12.62 7.51 -15.04
CA MET A 95 11.69 8.16 -15.98
C MET A 95 12.07 9.60 -16.36
N LEU A 96 12.96 10.25 -15.61
CA LEU A 96 13.46 11.59 -15.93
C LEU A 96 14.60 11.57 -16.94
N ILE A 97 15.31 10.45 -17.07
CA ILE A 97 16.43 10.31 -18.02
C ILE A 97 15.92 10.11 -19.46
N ASP A 98 14.78 9.43 -19.64
CA ASP A 98 14.21 9.12 -20.97
C ASP A 98 13.52 10.32 -21.68
N LYS A 99 13.42 11.49 -21.04
CA LYS A 99 12.89 12.72 -21.67
C LYS A 99 13.97 13.61 -22.30
N THR A 100 15.21 13.14 -22.37
CA THR A 100 16.36 13.92 -22.87
C THR A 100 17.02 13.29 -24.10
N VAL A 101 16.21 12.79 -25.05
CA VAL A 101 16.68 12.44 -26.41
C VAL A 101 15.78 13.10 -27.46
#